data_AF-A0A4V2Y3W6-F1
#
_entry.id   AF-A0A4V2Y3W6-F1
#
_cell.length_a   1.000
_cell.length_b   1.000
_cell.length_c   1.000
_cell.angle_alpha   90.00
_cell.angle_beta   90.00
_cell.angle_gamma   90.00
#
_symmetry.space_group_name_H-M   'P 1'
#
loop_
_entity.id
_entity.type
_entity.pdbx_description
1 polymer ?
#
loop_
_entity_poly.entity_id
_entity_poly.type
_entity_poly.pdbx_seq_one_letter_code
_entity_poly.pdbx_strand_id
1 'polypeptide(L)'
;MTADGPVPDGFDAGAVRAAARGILLKRAGEVARAWPALAGSYGTSWKAVFAGWAAGRPTRGSFRDGWDFARAHRHDLTADAATELALAEVRWAHAGDSPPRPRKAAVRRVPGGAAVHVGGRTRVFRRDRWRRSADRAR
;
A
#
# COMPACT_ATOMS: atom_id res chain seq x y z
N MET A 1 -11.56 13.51 10.28
CA MET A 1 -11.59 14.98 10.14
C MET A 1 -11.23 15.29 8.70
N THR A 2 -12.24 15.48 7.83
CA THR A 2 -12.04 15.95 6.45
C THR A 2 -12.05 17.47 6.48
N ALA A 3 -11.02 18.10 5.92
CA ALA A 3 -10.84 19.54 5.85
C ALA A 3 -11.45 20.11 4.56
N ASP A 4 -12.64 19.63 4.19
CA ASP A 4 -13.32 20.03 2.94
C ASP A 4 -14.41 21.09 3.20
N GLY A 5 -14.46 21.66 4.41
CA GLY A 5 -15.32 22.78 4.73
C GLY A 5 -14.79 24.10 4.13
N PRO A 6 -15.66 25.09 3.89
CA PRO A 6 -15.24 26.41 3.45
C PRO A 6 -14.23 27.01 4.45
N VAL A 7 -13.24 27.74 3.93
CA VAL A 7 -12.28 28.46 4.76
C VAL A 7 -13.07 29.48 5.59
N PRO A 8 -12.95 29.49 6.94
CA PRO A 8 -13.67 30.46 7.76
C PRO A 8 -13.27 31.89 7.43
N ASP A 9 -14.23 32.81 7.59
CA ASP A 9 -13.98 34.23 7.36
C ASP A 9 -12.80 34.74 8.20
N GLY A 10 -11.98 35.60 7.60
CA GLY A 10 -10.78 36.15 8.25
C GLY A 10 -9.53 35.25 8.18
N PHE A 11 -9.60 34.03 7.65
CA PHE A 11 -8.42 33.19 7.42
C PHE A 11 -7.81 33.40 6.04
N ASP A 12 -6.48 33.38 5.97
CA ASP A 12 -5.76 33.33 4.70
C ASP A 12 -5.96 31.95 4.04
N ALA A 13 -6.75 31.95 2.96
CA ALA A 13 -7.06 30.74 2.21
C ALA A 13 -5.81 30.06 1.61
N GLY A 14 -4.78 30.84 1.26
CA GLY A 14 -3.48 30.34 0.81
C GLY A 14 -2.74 29.59 1.91
N ALA A 15 -2.67 30.19 3.10
CA ALA A 15 -2.04 29.56 4.27
C ALA A 15 -2.77 28.26 4.68
N VAL A 16 -4.11 28.25 4.65
CA VAL A 16 -4.92 27.05 4.95
C VAL A 16 -4.63 25.94 3.93
N ARG A 17 -4.59 26.25 2.64
CA ARG A 17 -4.24 25.27 1.59
C ARG A 17 -2.82 24.72 1.78
N ALA A 18 -1.86 25.57 2.13
CA ALA A 18 -0.48 25.16 2.38
C ALA A 18 -0.38 24.21 3.59
N ALA A 19 -1.10 24.51 4.68
CA ALA A 19 -1.18 23.65 5.85
C ALA A 19 -1.81 22.28 5.53
N ALA A 20 -2.93 22.26 4.80
CA ALA A 20 -3.58 21.03 4.35
C ALA A 20 -2.63 20.18 3.49
N ARG A 21 -1.90 20.82 2.57
CA ARG A 21 -0.85 20.16 1.75
C ARG A 21 0.24 19.55 2.63
N GLY A 22 0.73 20.30 3.63
CA GLY A 22 1.75 19.83 4.57
C GLY A 22 1.33 18.57 5.33
N ILE A 23 0.08 18.53 5.81
CA ILE A 23 -0.50 17.36 6.49
C ILE A 23 -0.51 16.14 5.58
N LEU A 24 -0.94 16.29 4.32
CA LEU A 24 -0.95 15.19 3.35
C LEU A 24 0.47 14.65 3.05
N LEU A 25 1.46 15.55 2.95
CA LEU A 25 2.87 15.16 2.74
C LEU A 25 3.43 14.41 3.96
N LYS A 26 3.06 14.83 5.18
CA LYS A 26 3.42 14.12 6.41
C LYS A 26 2.81 12.71 6.41
N ARG A 27 1.52 12.60 6.09
CA ARG A 27 0.82 11.30 5.96
C ARG A 27 1.50 10.40 4.93
N ALA A 28 1.89 10.94 3.77
CA ALA A 28 2.63 10.18 2.75
C ALA A 28 3.97 9.64 3.28
N GLY A 29 4.68 10.42 4.10
CA GLY A 29 5.92 9.99 4.74
C GLY A 29 5.71 8.84 5.73
N GLU A 30 4.66 8.89 6.56
CA GLU A 30 4.35 7.82 7.49
C GLU A 30 3.92 6.53 6.76
N VAL A 31 3.16 6.65 5.67
CA VAL A 31 2.80 5.50 4.82
C VAL A 31 4.04 4.91 4.15
N ALA A 32 4.98 5.72 3.66
CA ALA A 32 6.22 5.21 3.06
C ALA A 32 7.04 4.36 4.03
N ARG A 33 7.05 4.71 5.33
CA ARG A 33 7.72 3.90 6.35
C ARG A 33 7.01 2.58 6.61
N ALA A 34 5.69 2.58 6.58
CA ALA A 34 4.89 1.37 6.77
C ALA A 34 4.84 0.46 5.53
N TRP A 35 5.05 1.04 4.34
CA TRP A 35 4.95 0.39 3.03
C TRP A 35 6.12 0.78 2.11
N PRO A 36 7.37 0.40 2.45
CA PRO A 36 8.55 0.84 1.72
C PRO A 36 8.60 0.37 0.27
N ALA A 37 8.16 -0.86 -0.05
CA ALA A 37 8.21 -1.35 -1.44
C ALA A 37 7.18 -0.64 -2.33
N LEU A 38 5.99 -0.39 -1.78
CA LEU A 38 4.97 0.44 -2.40
C LEU A 38 5.47 1.86 -2.66
N ALA A 39 6.03 2.55 -1.66
CA ALA A 39 6.54 3.90 -1.88
C ALA A 39 7.69 3.90 -2.91
N GLY A 40 8.56 2.89 -2.84
CA GLY A 40 9.64 2.68 -3.81
C GLY A 40 9.15 2.52 -5.24
N SER A 41 7.99 1.90 -5.50
CA SER A 41 7.46 1.73 -6.85
C SER A 41 7.08 3.04 -7.54
N TYR A 42 6.83 4.10 -6.77
CA TYR A 42 6.55 5.45 -7.30
C TYR A 42 7.77 6.37 -7.23
N GLY A 43 8.85 5.96 -6.58
CA GLY A 43 10.08 6.74 -6.44
C GLY A 43 9.83 8.16 -5.91
N THR A 44 10.42 9.15 -6.58
CA THR A 44 10.29 10.57 -6.20
C THR A 44 8.86 11.11 -6.31
N SER A 45 8.00 10.48 -7.11
CA SER A 45 6.60 10.90 -7.29
C SER A 45 5.69 10.48 -6.14
N TRP A 46 6.15 9.57 -5.26
CA TRP A 46 5.35 8.96 -4.18
C TRP A 46 4.50 9.98 -3.40
N LYS A 47 5.14 11.03 -2.89
CA LYS A 47 4.45 12.02 -2.05
C LYS A 47 3.34 12.75 -2.81
N ALA A 48 3.57 13.06 -4.08
CA ALA A 48 2.59 13.76 -4.90
C ALA A 48 1.39 12.85 -5.23
N VAL A 49 1.65 11.63 -5.68
CA VAL A 49 0.64 10.63 -6.04
C VAL A 49 -0.21 10.26 -4.82
N PHE A 50 0.44 9.93 -3.70
CA PHE A 50 -0.27 9.59 -2.47
C PHE A 50 -1.11 10.76 -1.94
N ALA A 51 -0.55 11.98 -1.91
CA ALA A 51 -1.29 13.15 -1.43
C ALA A 51 -2.50 13.46 -2.30
N GLY A 52 -2.40 13.28 -3.63
CA GLY A 52 -3.54 13.42 -4.54
C GLY A 52 -4.63 12.37 -4.28
N TRP A 53 -4.24 11.11 -4.10
CA TRP A 53 -5.19 10.05 -3.73
C TRP A 53 -5.85 10.28 -2.36
N ALA A 54 -5.08 10.76 -1.38
CA ALA A 54 -5.51 10.93 0.00
C ALA A 54 -6.33 12.22 0.24
N ALA A 55 -6.34 13.17 -0.70
CA ALA A 55 -7.14 14.38 -0.61
C ALA A 55 -8.63 14.05 -0.45
N GLY A 56 -9.31 14.73 0.48
CA GLY A 56 -10.71 14.47 0.84
C GLY A 56 -10.98 13.13 1.54
N ARG A 57 -9.96 12.29 1.77
CA ARG A 57 -10.13 11.00 2.45
C ARG A 57 -9.75 11.07 3.92
N PRO A 58 -10.59 10.58 4.85
CA PRO A 58 -10.20 10.49 6.26
C PRO A 58 -8.96 9.60 6.42
N THR A 59 -8.11 9.93 7.38
CA THR A 59 -6.98 9.07 7.77
C THR A 59 -7.48 7.84 8.52
N ARG A 60 -6.96 6.66 8.15
CA ARG A 60 -7.23 5.38 8.84
C ARG A 60 -5.96 4.79 9.46
N GLY A 61 -4.90 5.59 9.53
CA GLY A 61 -3.57 5.19 9.98
C GLY A 61 -2.71 4.63 8.83
N SER A 62 -1.38 4.77 8.97
CA SER A 62 -0.42 4.56 7.87
C SER A 62 -0.49 3.17 7.24
N PHE A 63 -0.66 2.12 8.07
CA PHE A 63 -0.79 0.76 7.56
C PHE A 63 -2.05 0.62 6.69
N ARG A 64 -3.19 1.13 7.16
CA ARG A 64 -4.47 0.98 6.46
C ARG A 64 -4.52 1.84 5.20
N ASP A 65 -4.03 3.07 5.28
CA ASP A 65 -3.97 3.98 4.14
C ASP A 65 -3.09 3.42 3.02
N GLY A 66 -1.92 2.87 3.35
CA GLY A 66 -1.06 2.22 2.36
C GLY A 66 -1.71 0.99 1.73
N TRP A 67 -2.45 0.19 2.50
CA TRP A 67 -3.21 -0.95 1.97
C TRP A 67 -4.32 -0.49 1.00
N ASP A 68 -5.12 0.50 1.40
CA ASP A 68 -6.21 1.02 0.57
C ASP A 68 -5.67 1.66 -0.73
N PHE A 69 -4.55 2.39 -0.63
CA PHE A 69 -3.85 2.92 -1.80
C PHE A 69 -3.35 1.80 -2.72
N ALA A 70 -2.66 0.80 -2.18
CA ALA A 70 -2.12 -0.31 -2.96
C ALA A 70 -3.21 -1.13 -3.66
N ARG A 71 -4.37 -1.34 -3.02
CA ARG A 71 -5.52 -2.01 -3.66
C ARG A 71 -6.11 -1.18 -4.79
N ALA A 72 -6.19 0.15 -4.63
CA ALA A 72 -6.69 1.04 -5.66
C ALA A 72 -5.78 1.09 -6.91
N HIS A 73 -4.47 0.87 -6.73
CA HIS A 73 -3.46 0.92 -7.82
C HIS A 73 -2.85 -0.44 -8.14
N ARG A 74 -3.54 -1.53 -7.79
CA ARG A 74 -3.04 -2.91 -7.89
C ARG A 74 -2.49 -3.32 -9.26
N HIS A 75 -2.92 -2.64 -10.32
CA HIS A 75 -2.52 -2.92 -11.70
C HIS A 75 -1.20 -2.24 -12.09
N ASP A 76 -0.78 -1.22 -11.34
CA ASP A 76 0.40 -0.40 -11.63
C ASP A 76 1.58 -0.72 -10.69
N LEU A 77 1.38 -1.67 -9.77
CA LEU A 77 2.39 -2.03 -8.78
C LEU A 77 3.56 -2.81 -9.42
N THR A 78 4.78 -2.47 -9.01
CA THR A 78 5.95 -3.30 -9.27
C THR A 78 5.81 -4.65 -8.56
N ALA A 79 6.64 -5.63 -8.93
CA ALA A 79 6.60 -6.96 -8.33
C ALA A 79 6.83 -6.94 -6.80
N ASP A 80 7.69 -6.04 -6.31
CA ASP A 80 7.97 -5.91 -4.88
C ASP A 80 6.79 -5.28 -4.13
N ALA A 81 6.20 -4.21 -4.66
CA ALA A 81 5.00 -3.60 -4.09
C ALA A 81 3.80 -4.57 -4.10
N ALA A 82 3.63 -5.35 -5.17
CA ALA A 82 2.61 -6.39 -5.25
C ALA A 82 2.86 -7.53 -4.24
N THR A 83 4.13 -7.89 -4.00
CA THR A 83 4.51 -8.87 -2.96
C THR A 83 4.19 -8.33 -1.57
N GLU A 84 4.53 -7.08 -1.28
CA GLU A 84 4.23 -6.41 -0.01
C GLU A 84 2.73 -6.37 0.27
N LEU A 85 1.91 -5.99 -0.72
CA LEU A 85 0.45 -6.06 -0.64
C LEU A 85 -0.05 -7.47 -0.34
N ALA A 86 0.42 -8.47 -1.08
CA ALA A 86 0.02 -9.86 -0.85
C ALA A 86 0.41 -10.37 0.56
N LEU A 87 1.56 -9.95 1.09
CA LEU A 87 2.00 -10.26 2.45
C LEU A 87 1.13 -9.57 3.52
N ALA A 88 0.59 -8.39 3.24
CA ALA A 88 -0.41 -7.78 4.11
C ALA A 88 -1.73 -8.57 4.06
N GLU A 89 -2.22 -8.88 2.85
CA GLU A 89 -3.51 -9.55 2.64
C GLU A 89 -3.55 -11.01 3.10
N VAL A 90 -2.40 -11.69 3.13
CA VAL A 90 -2.30 -13.06 3.64
C VAL A 90 -2.36 -13.09 5.17
N ARG A 91 -1.86 -12.04 5.83
CA ARG A 91 -1.87 -11.93 7.31
C ARG A 91 -3.15 -11.32 7.84
N TRP A 92 -3.78 -10.43 7.08
CA TRP A 92 -4.88 -9.61 7.55
C TRP A 92 -6.10 -9.73 6.64
N ALA A 93 -7.29 -9.67 7.23
CA ALA A 93 -8.54 -9.53 6.49
C ALA A 93 -8.83 -8.04 6.25
N HIS A 94 -9.08 -7.70 4.99
CA HIS A 94 -9.59 -6.38 4.62
C HIS A 94 -11.10 -6.37 4.86
N ALA A 95 -11.54 -5.82 5.99
CA ALA A 95 -12.92 -5.89 6.46
C ALA A 95 -13.66 -4.56 6.24
N GLY A 96 -13.55 -3.98 5.03
CA GLY A 96 -14.19 -2.70 4.72
C GLY A 96 -13.73 -1.60 5.68
N ASP A 97 -14.65 -0.96 6.39
CA ASP A 97 -14.35 0.13 7.34
C ASP A 97 -13.89 -0.35 8.72
N SER A 98 -13.92 -1.65 9.00
CA SER A 98 -13.42 -2.20 10.26
C SER A 98 -11.88 -2.25 10.30
N PRO A 99 -11.27 -2.16 11.50
CA PRO A 99 -9.84 -2.39 11.66
C PRO A 99 -9.39 -3.74 11.05
N PRO A 100 -8.16 -3.82 10.49
CA PRO A 100 -7.63 -5.07 9.97
C PRO A 100 -7.66 -6.18 11.04
N ARG A 101 -8.26 -7.34 10.70
CA ARG A 101 -8.32 -8.49 11.60
C ARG A 101 -7.28 -9.54 11.21
N PRO A 102 -6.53 -10.13 12.15
CA PRO A 102 -5.53 -11.15 11.81
C PRO A 102 -6.23 -12.41 11.29
N ARG A 103 -5.66 -13.06 10.28
CA ARG A 103 -6.16 -14.32 9.72
C ARG A 103 -5.50 -15.51 10.43
N LYS A 104 -6.27 -16.58 10.68
CA LYS A 104 -5.70 -17.86 11.17
C LYS A 104 -4.92 -18.59 10.09
N ALA A 105 -5.43 -18.54 8.85
CA ALA A 105 -4.76 -19.07 7.67
C ALA A 105 -5.21 -18.34 6.38
N ALA A 106 -4.32 -18.23 5.39
CA ALA A 106 -4.64 -17.77 4.03
C ALA A 106 -3.52 -18.12 3.04
N VAL A 107 -3.88 -18.11 1.75
CA VAL A 107 -2.92 -18.16 0.64
C VAL A 107 -3.15 -16.96 -0.28
N ARG A 108 -2.07 -16.33 -0.74
CA ARG A 108 -2.09 -15.23 -1.73
C ARG A 108 -1.07 -15.48 -2.82
N ARG A 109 -1.42 -15.13 -4.05
CA ARG A 109 -0.45 -15.13 -5.15
C ARG A 109 0.52 -13.98 -4.94
N VAL A 110 1.79 -14.25 -5.18
CA VAL A 110 2.84 -13.23 -5.30
C VAL A 110 3.49 -13.39 -6.67
N PRO A 111 4.11 -12.34 -7.24
CA PRO A 111 4.92 -12.49 -8.44
C PRO A 111 5.91 -13.66 -8.32
N GLY A 112 5.83 -14.62 -9.25
CA GLY A 112 6.69 -15.80 -9.24
C GLY A 112 6.43 -16.82 -8.13
N GLY A 113 5.27 -16.81 -7.45
CA GLY A 113 5.02 -17.77 -6.36
C GLY A 113 3.70 -17.61 -5.60
N ALA A 114 3.69 -18.10 -4.36
CA ALA A 114 2.58 -17.93 -3.41
C ALA A 114 3.08 -17.60 -2.00
N ALA A 115 2.40 -16.70 -1.31
CA ALA A 115 2.54 -16.47 0.12
C ALA A 115 1.47 -17.26 0.88
N VAL A 116 1.88 -17.95 1.94
CA VAL A 116 1.02 -18.78 2.79
C VAL A 116 1.16 -18.30 4.23
N HIS A 117 0.03 -18.05 4.89
CA HIS A 117 -0.05 -17.76 6.31
C HIS A 117 -0.78 -18.91 7.03
N VAL A 118 -0.19 -19.45 8.10
CA VAL A 118 -0.83 -20.43 8.99
C VAL A 118 -0.27 -20.26 10.41
N GLY A 119 -1.16 -20.09 11.40
CA GLY A 119 -0.78 -20.08 12.82
C GLY A 119 0.23 -18.98 13.18
N GLY A 120 0.05 -17.77 12.64
CA GLY A 120 0.95 -16.64 12.87
C GLY A 120 2.23 -16.64 12.02
N ARG A 121 2.54 -17.74 11.32
CA ARG A 121 3.72 -17.86 10.47
C ARG A 121 3.38 -17.57 9.02
N THR A 122 4.22 -16.78 8.36
CA THR A 122 4.10 -16.49 6.91
C THR A 122 5.31 -17.06 6.19
N ARG A 123 5.07 -17.84 5.13
CA ARG A 123 6.11 -18.35 4.23
C ARG A 123 5.82 -17.97 2.79
N VAL A 124 6.86 -17.60 2.04
CA VAL A 124 6.78 -17.32 0.60
C VAL A 124 7.43 -18.47 -0.15
N PHE A 125 6.65 -19.12 -0.99
CA PHE A 125 7.13 -20.15 -1.90
C PHE A 125 7.33 -19.51 -3.26
N ARG A 126 8.57 -19.36 -3.69
CA ARG A 126 8.88 -19.00 -5.08
C ARG A 126 8.79 -20.28 -5.90
N ARG A 127 8.21 -20.15 -7.08
CA ARG A 127 8.22 -21.22 -8.07
C ARG A 127 9.55 -21.11 -8.77
N ASP A 128 10.54 -21.82 -8.25
CA ASP A 128 11.85 -21.95 -8.86
C ASP A 128 11.61 -22.24 -10.35
N ARG A 129 12.21 -21.45 -11.24
CA ARG A 129 12.07 -21.69 -12.68
C ARG A 129 12.73 -23.02 -13.01
N TRP A 130 12.00 -24.12 -12.85
CA TRP A 130 12.33 -25.39 -13.48
C TRP A 130 11.95 -25.28 -14.97
N ARG A 131 12.70 -24.47 -15.72
CA ARG A 131 12.74 -24.52 -17.19
C ARG A 131 14.01 -25.26 -17.58
N ARG A 132 13.83 -26.56 -17.79
CA ARG A 132 14.53 -27.44 -18.73
C ARG A 132 15.81 -26.86 -19.35
N SER A 133 16.94 -27.25 -18.77
CA SER A 133 18.19 -27.49 -19.49
C SER A 133 18.08 -28.82 -20.27
N ALA A 134 17.08 -28.94 -21.14
CA ALA A 134 16.82 -30.15 -21.91
C ALA A 134 16.30 -29.79 -23.30
N ASP A 135 17.15 -29.13 -24.08
CA ASP A 135 17.45 -29.44 -25.48
C ASP A 135 18.86 -28.87 -25.74
N ARG A 136 19.89 -29.71 -25.61
CA ARG A 136 20.57 -30.41 -26.72
C ARG A 136 21.15 -29.38 -27.70
N ALA A 137 22.45 -29.09 -27.66
CA ALA A 137 23.45 -29.96 -28.30
C ALA A 137 22.95 -30.50 -29.64
N ARG A 138 23.08 -29.68 -30.68
CA ARG A 138 23.42 -30.08 -32.05
C ARG A 138 23.97 -28.87 -32.80
#